data_AF-A0A6A7KZ99-F1
#
_entry.id   AF-A0A6A7KZ99-F1
#
_cell.length_a   1.000
_cell.length_b   1.000
_cell.length_c   1.000
_cell.angle_alpha   90.00
_cell.angle_beta   90.00
_cell.angle_gamma   90.00
#
_symmetry.space_group_name_H-M   'P 1'
#
loop_
_entity.id
_entity.type
_entity.pdbx_description
1 polymer ?
#
loop_
_entity_poly.entity_id
_entity_poly.type
_entity_poly.pdbx_seq_one_letter_code
_entity_poly.pdbx_strand_id
1 'polypeptide(L)'
;MLRVLVFTLTVLLPAAVIGQIVELPLVKFIGGLEPEKLSNTELKIFPGFTTDSAGNNLIKFPAQTIVNLTTQGCNGLDHSGGPVEGASYQLYTAYNPTTGEACFLLSQSITYGGVIYPPGFQAHKKPRFAYRHRAAWGGIPDFHLSHWPGSPSIRLTGAEADSPYRIAQDLQTSDAWVQVDALPILPDAARMAWVGVQIDNSGSAGTCYLRTMASQSVGIPVGATTPLNVTYPGSMWKLRVTSTGKFFARTTGGCRFKSIYILGYDMTEPS
;
A
#
# COMPACT_ATOMS: atom_id res chain seq x y z
N MET A 1 32.64 -47.33 66.34
CA MET A 1 31.57 -46.39 65.96
C MET A 1 32.11 -45.47 64.87
N LEU A 2 31.80 -45.78 63.61
CA LEU A 2 32.26 -45.04 62.43
C LEU A 2 31.07 -44.22 61.92
N ARG A 3 31.15 -42.89 61.93
CA ARG A 3 30.14 -42.00 61.34
C ARG A 3 30.52 -41.75 59.88
N VAL A 4 29.75 -42.29 58.95
CA VAL A 4 29.85 -41.97 57.52
C VAL A 4 29.10 -40.67 57.28
N LEU A 5 29.83 -39.62 56.88
CA LEU A 5 29.26 -38.37 56.39
C LEU A 5 28.96 -38.55 54.90
N VAL A 6 27.68 -38.54 54.50
CA VAL A 6 27.30 -38.49 53.09
C VAL A 6 27.33 -37.02 52.67
N PHE A 7 28.34 -36.64 51.89
CA PHE A 7 28.36 -35.37 51.17
C PHE A 7 27.50 -35.51 49.93
N THR A 8 26.30 -34.94 49.94
CA THR A 8 25.49 -34.79 48.72
C THR A 8 26.07 -33.61 47.93
N LEU A 9 26.85 -33.92 46.89
CA LEU A 9 27.33 -32.94 45.93
C LEU A 9 26.15 -32.53 45.02
N THR A 10 25.49 -31.43 45.33
CA THR A 10 24.49 -30.83 44.43
C THR A 10 25.23 -30.16 43.28
N VAL A 11 25.40 -30.87 42.16
CA VAL A 11 25.86 -30.26 40.91
C VAL A 11 24.73 -29.38 40.39
N LEU A 12 24.85 -28.07 40.61
CA LEU A 12 24.07 -27.05 39.91
C LEU A 12 24.46 -27.08 38.44
N LEU A 13 23.75 -27.87 37.63
CA LEU A 13 23.78 -27.71 36.18
C LEU A 13 23.21 -26.32 35.86
N PRO A 14 23.84 -25.53 34.97
CA PRO A 14 23.22 -24.31 34.47
C PRO A 14 21.90 -24.72 33.83
N ALA A 15 20.81 -24.11 34.29
CA ALA A 15 19.51 -24.27 33.66
C ALA A 15 19.68 -24.05 32.17
N ALA A 16 19.30 -25.05 31.36
CA ALA A 16 19.14 -24.85 29.94
C ALA A 16 18.24 -23.62 29.78
N VAL A 17 18.74 -22.61 29.05
CA VAL A 17 17.88 -21.54 28.56
C VAL A 17 16.91 -22.23 27.62
N ILE A 18 15.78 -22.68 28.15
CA ILE A 18 14.63 -23.06 27.34
C ILE A 18 14.24 -21.77 26.65
N GLY A 19 14.52 -21.68 25.35
CA GLY A 19 14.00 -20.60 24.53
C GLY A 19 12.50 -20.53 24.75
N GLN A 20 12.04 -19.46 25.37
CA GLN A 20 10.62 -19.25 25.57
C GLN A 20 10.03 -18.98 24.19
N ILE A 21 9.22 -19.92 23.68
CA ILE A 21 8.29 -19.62 22.59
C ILE A 21 7.30 -18.63 23.20
N VAL A 22 7.52 -17.34 22.94
CA VAL A 22 6.53 -16.32 23.25
C VAL A 22 5.47 -16.44 22.17
N GLU A 23 4.39 -17.16 22.46
CA GLU A 23 3.14 -17.05 21.71
C GLU A 23 2.62 -15.62 21.90
N LEU A 24 3.04 -14.71 21.03
CA LEU A 24 2.39 -13.41 20.94
C LEU A 24 1.04 -13.67 20.26
N PRO A 25 -0.09 -13.28 20.88
CA PRO A 25 -1.35 -13.29 20.16
C PRO A 25 -1.15 -12.47 18.89
N LEU A 26 -1.32 -13.11 17.72
CA LEU A 26 -1.12 -12.59 16.35
C LEU A 26 -1.68 -11.18 16.08
N VAL A 27 -2.54 -10.70 16.98
CA VAL A 27 -3.11 -9.35 17.01
C VAL A 27 -2.07 -8.28 17.38
N LYS A 28 -0.95 -8.61 18.04
CA LYS A 28 0.10 -7.65 18.43
C LYS A 28 1.33 -7.75 17.53
N PHE A 29 1.22 -7.05 16.41
CA PHE A 29 2.28 -6.39 15.62
C PHE A 29 3.34 -7.25 14.91
N ILE A 30 3.00 -7.69 13.70
CA ILE A 30 3.95 -7.70 12.58
C ILE A 30 4.16 -6.23 12.18
N GLY A 31 5.18 -5.58 12.73
CA GLY A 31 5.57 -4.21 12.42
C GLY A 31 6.86 -4.13 11.61
N GLY A 32 7.11 -2.97 11.01
CA GLY A 32 8.30 -2.75 10.20
C GLY A 32 8.09 -3.16 8.74
N LEU A 33 9.20 -3.30 8.02
CA LEU A 33 9.21 -3.61 6.57
C LEU A 33 8.57 -2.52 5.70
N GLU A 34 8.48 -1.29 6.19
CA GLU A 34 8.03 -0.16 5.39
C GLU A 34 9.03 0.08 4.25
N PRO A 35 8.59 0.12 2.98
CA PRO A 35 9.42 0.60 1.90
C PRO A 35 9.52 2.14 1.92
N GLU A 36 10.64 2.63 1.40
CA GLU A 36 10.88 4.03 1.08
C GLU A 36 11.64 4.08 -0.25
N LYS A 37 11.29 5.02 -1.13
CA LYS A 37 12.06 5.24 -2.36
C LYS A 37 13.46 5.74 -1.99
N LEU A 38 14.49 5.05 -2.49
CA LEU A 38 15.88 5.50 -2.37
C LEU A 38 16.36 6.15 -3.67
N SER A 39 15.97 5.56 -4.81
CA SER A 39 16.24 6.08 -6.15
C SER A 39 15.10 5.66 -7.08
N ASN A 40 15.19 5.99 -8.37
CA ASN A 40 14.18 5.62 -9.36
C ASN A 40 14.09 4.10 -9.61
N THR A 41 15.09 3.33 -9.17
CA THR A 41 15.19 1.88 -9.36
C THR A 41 15.39 1.13 -8.05
N GLU A 42 15.43 1.81 -6.91
CA GLU A 42 15.73 1.17 -5.62
C GLU A 42 14.73 1.56 -4.55
N LEU A 43 14.24 0.52 -3.85
CA LEU A 43 13.47 0.65 -2.62
C LEU A 43 14.35 0.27 -1.45
N LYS A 44 14.36 1.13 -0.43
CA LYS A 44 14.88 0.83 0.89
C LYS A 44 13.75 0.21 1.72
N ILE A 45 13.96 -0.99 2.24
CA ILE A 45 13.02 -1.66 3.15
C ILE A 45 13.57 -1.60 4.57
N PHE A 46 12.82 -1.01 5.48
CA PHE A 46 13.20 -0.92 6.89
C PHE A 46 13.17 -2.30 7.59
N PRO A 47 13.95 -2.49 8.66
CA PRO A 47 13.87 -3.69 9.50
C PRO A 47 12.44 -3.96 9.96
N GLY A 48 12.13 -5.23 10.25
CA GLY A 48 10.79 -5.60 10.68
C GLY A 48 10.58 -7.10 10.73
N PHE A 49 9.31 -7.49 10.75
CA PHE A 49 8.91 -8.88 10.87
C PHE A 49 7.96 -9.27 9.76
N THR A 50 7.98 -10.55 9.41
CA THR A 50 7.00 -11.22 8.54
C THR A 50 6.56 -12.50 9.22
N THR A 51 5.47 -13.12 8.76
CA THR A 51 5.07 -14.44 9.22
C THR A 51 5.05 -15.46 8.08
N ASP A 52 5.03 -16.76 8.39
CA ASP A 52 4.77 -17.80 7.38
C ASP A 52 3.32 -17.75 6.89
N SER A 53 2.98 -18.63 5.95
CA SER A 53 1.62 -18.67 5.39
C SER A 53 0.54 -19.03 6.44
N ALA A 54 0.92 -19.76 7.49
CA ALA A 54 0.02 -20.17 8.56
C ALA A 54 -0.15 -19.11 9.66
N GLY A 55 0.73 -18.11 9.73
CA GLY A 55 0.75 -17.14 10.83
C GLY A 55 1.49 -17.64 12.08
N ASN A 56 2.11 -18.82 12.01
CA ASN A 56 2.63 -19.51 13.20
C ASN A 56 4.10 -19.18 13.45
N ASN A 57 4.87 -18.94 12.40
CA ASN A 57 6.30 -18.65 12.49
C ASN A 57 6.56 -17.18 12.17
N LEU A 58 7.27 -16.47 13.06
CA LEU A 58 7.74 -15.12 12.83
C LEU A 58 9.18 -15.14 12.30
N ILE A 59 9.42 -14.38 11.23
CA ILE A 59 10.75 -14.18 10.67
C ILE A 59 11.11 -12.72 10.83
N LYS A 60 12.30 -12.49 11.37
CA LYS A 60 12.87 -11.15 11.57
C LYS A 60 13.77 -10.78 10.40
N PHE A 61 13.57 -9.59 9.87
CA PHE A 61 14.55 -8.89 9.03
C PHE A 61 15.28 -7.87 9.90
N PRO A 62 16.50 -8.19 10.37
CA PRO A 62 17.15 -7.40 11.42
C PRO A 62 17.77 -6.10 10.90
N ALA A 63 17.99 -5.99 9.59
CA ALA A 63 18.67 -4.88 8.97
C ALA A 63 17.86 -4.34 7.78
N GLN A 64 18.15 -3.09 7.44
CA GLN A 64 17.63 -2.46 6.24
C GLN A 64 18.08 -3.26 5.02
N THR A 65 17.17 -3.47 4.07
CA THR A 65 17.46 -4.18 2.83
C THR A 65 17.17 -3.28 1.64
N ILE A 66 18.06 -3.27 0.66
CA ILE A 66 17.81 -2.56 -0.61
C ILE A 66 17.27 -3.56 -1.62
N VAL A 67 16.11 -3.24 -2.19
CA VAL A 67 15.50 -3.96 -3.31
C VAL A 67 15.78 -3.17 -4.58
N ASN A 68 16.49 -3.79 -5.53
CA ASN A 68 16.89 -3.16 -6.78
C ASN A 68 16.04 -3.70 -7.95
N LEU A 69 15.28 -2.83 -8.60
CA LEU A 69 14.39 -3.18 -9.71
C LEU A 69 15.13 -3.53 -11.01
N THR A 70 16.45 -3.39 -11.05
CA THR A 70 17.29 -3.81 -12.19
C THR A 70 17.79 -5.25 -12.06
N THR A 71 17.60 -5.89 -10.90
CA THR A 71 18.01 -7.27 -10.66
C THR A 71 16.81 -8.21 -10.59
N GLN A 72 17.04 -9.49 -10.88
CA GLN A 72 16.06 -10.56 -10.72
C GLN A 72 16.43 -11.42 -9.50
N GLY A 73 15.43 -11.92 -8.79
CA GLY A 73 15.57 -12.82 -7.66
C GLY A 73 15.60 -12.06 -6.35
N CYS A 74 16.28 -12.62 -5.33
CA CYS A 74 16.27 -12.04 -4.00
C CYS A 74 16.70 -10.58 -4.00
N ASN A 75 15.87 -9.74 -3.38
CA ASN A 75 16.00 -8.29 -3.32
C ASN A 75 15.95 -7.61 -4.69
N GLY A 76 15.12 -8.12 -5.59
CA GLY A 76 14.82 -7.55 -6.90
C GLY A 76 13.43 -7.91 -7.40
N LEU A 77 13.29 -8.03 -8.71
CA LEU A 77 12.06 -8.47 -9.38
C LEU A 77 11.94 -10.00 -9.38
N ASP A 78 10.72 -10.52 -9.37
CA ASP A 78 10.47 -11.96 -9.55
C ASP A 78 10.58 -12.40 -11.03
N HIS A 79 10.69 -11.45 -11.95
CA HIS A 79 10.82 -11.67 -13.39
C HIS A 79 12.07 -10.97 -13.97
N SER A 80 12.49 -11.40 -15.15
CA SER A 80 13.52 -10.71 -15.92
C SER A 80 12.94 -9.51 -16.71
N GLY A 81 13.80 -8.57 -17.11
CA GLY A 81 13.43 -7.48 -18.03
C GLY A 81 13.15 -6.12 -17.41
N GLY A 82 13.34 -5.94 -16.09
CA GLY A 82 13.16 -4.66 -15.42
C GLY A 82 11.69 -4.26 -15.22
N PRO A 83 11.42 -3.07 -14.65
CA PRO A 83 10.07 -2.66 -14.33
C PRO A 83 9.26 -2.29 -15.58
N VAL A 84 8.00 -2.73 -15.63
CA VAL A 84 7.08 -2.48 -16.76
C VAL A 84 6.29 -1.19 -16.53
N GLU A 85 6.21 -0.34 -17.55
CA GLU A 85 5.43 0.91 -17.52
C GLU A 85 3.95 0.64 -17.23
N GLY A 86 3.41 1.27 -16.18
CA GLY A 86 2.03 1.13 -15.74
C GLY A 86 1.70 -0.15 -14.98
N ALA A 87 2.65 -1.07 -14.80
CA ALA A 87 2.43 -2.27 -14.03
C ALA A 87 2.27 -1.96 -12.52
N SER A 88 1.44 -2.75 -11.85
CA SER A 88 1.33 -2.72 -10.39
C SER A 88 2.33 -3.68 -9.79
N TYR A 89 3.20 -3.19 -8.93
CA TYR A 89 4.15 -4.01 -8.19
C TYR A 89 3.74 -4.14 -6.74
N GLN A 90 3.90 -5.35 -6.20
CA GLN A 90 3.62 -5.71 -4.82
C GLN A 90 4.89 -6.26 -4.17
N LEU A 91 5.12 -5.87 -2.91
CA LEU A 91 6.24 -6.34 -2.10
C LEU A 91 5.88 -7.65 -1.39
N TYR A 92 6.64 -8.68 -1.70
CA TYR A 92 6.58 -10.01 -1.10
C TYR A 92 7.84 -10.28 -0.28
N THR A 93 7.69 -11.11 0.76
CA THR A 93 8.81 -11.66 1.52
C THR A 93 8.97 -13.13 1.18
N ALA A 94 10.22 -13.58 1.14
CA ALA A 94 10.58 -14.96 0.87
C ALA A 94 11.61 -15.44 1.89
N TYR A 95 11.54 -16.72 2.24
CA TYR A 95 12.46 -17.35 3.19
C TYR A 95 12.86 -18.73 2.73
N ASN A 96 14.13 -19.07 2.91
CA ASN A 96 14.67 -20.39 2.65
C ASN A 96 14.80 -21.16 3.99
N PRO A 97 13.96 -22.17 4.25
CA PRO A 97 13.98 -22.90 5.51
C PRO A 97 15.24 -23.75 5.72
N THR A 98 15.97 -24.06 4.64
CA THR A 98 17.21 -24.84 4.70
C THR A 98 18.39 -23.99 5.10
N THR A 99 18.53 -22.80 4.50
CA THR A 99 19.67 -21.90 4.74
C THR A 99 19.40 -20.85 5.82
N GLY A 100 18.13 -20.60 6.16
CA GLY A 100 17.73 -19.54 7.06
C GLY A 100 17.74 -18.14 6.43
N GLU A 101 17.98 -18.04 5.13
CA GLU A 101 18.03 -16.76 4.41
C GLU A 101 16.63 -16.21 4.18
N ALA A 102 16.49 -14.88 4.28
CA ALA A 102 15.25 -14.18 3.96
C ALA A 102 15.53 -13.05 2.98
N CYS A 103 14.60 -12.79 2.07
CA CYS A 103 14.73 -11.72 1.09
C CYS A 103 13.37 -11.13 0.70
N PHE A 104 13.41 -10.05 -0.08
CA PHE A 104 12.23 -9.41 -0.65
C PHE A 104 12.14 -9.68 -2.14
N LEU A 105 10.92 -9.70 -2.66
CA LEU A 105 10.62 -9.81 -4.09
C LEU A 105 9.56 -8.78 -4.46
N LEU A 106 9.78 -8.07 -5.56
CA LEU A 106 8.76 -7.26 -6.20
C LEU A 106 8.14 -8.04 -7.34
N SER A 107 6.82 -8.19 -7.31
CA SER A 107 6.07 -8.96 -8.30
C SER A 107 4.83 -8.22 -8.77
N GLN A 108 4.45 -8.47 -10.02
CA GLN A 108 3.17 -8.02 -10.57
C GLN A 108 2.00 -8.91 -10.14
N SER A 109 2.28 -10.07 -9.57
CA SER A 109 1.24 -10.98 -9.08
C SER A 109 0.44 -10.34 -7.94
N ILE A 110 -0.88 -10.49 -8.00
CA ILE A 110 -1.83 -10.12 -6.92
C ILE A 110 -2.01 -11.23 -5.87
N THR A 111 -1.36 -12.38 -6.06
CA THR A 111 -1.40 -13.52 -5.13
C THR A 111 -0.02 -14.08 -4.87
N TYR A 112 0.21 -14.60 -3.66
CA TYR A 112 1.47 -15.26 -3.31
C TYR A 112 1.81 -16.44 -4.22
N GLY A 113 0.81 -17.20 -4.68
CA GLY A 113 1.03 -18.37 -5.57
C GLY A 113 1.44 -18.02 -7.00
N GLY A 114 1.27 -16.76 -7.42
CA GLY A 114 1.69 -16.29 -8.75
C GLY A 114 3.09 -15.65 -8.77
N VAL A 115 3.77 -15.57 -7.62
CA VAL A 115 5.13 -15.02 -7.52
C VAL A 115 6.15 -16.11 -7.88
N ILE A 116 7.15 -15.75 -8.68
CA ILE A 116 8.26 -16.66 -9.00
C ILE A 116 9.34 -16.52 -7.91
N TYR A 117 9.38 -17.50 -6.99
CA TYR A 117 10.37 -17.52 -5.92
C TYR A 117 11.72 -18.09 -6.38
N PRO A 118 12.86 -17.56 -5.90
CA PRO A 118 14.15 -18.20 -6.11
C PRO A 118 14.18 -19.66 -5.59
N PRO A 119 15.01 -20.55 -6.16
CA PRO A 119 15.07 -21.94 -5.73
C PRO A 119 15.29 -22.10 -4.22
N GLY A 120 14.47 -22.91 -3.57
CA GLY A 120 14.53 -23.16 -2.13
C GLY A 120 13.83 -22.12 -1.25
N PHE A 121 13.38 -20.99 -1.82
CA PHE A 121 12.62 -19.98 -1.08
C PHE A 121 11.11 -20.27 -1.11
N GLN A 122 10.43 -19.90 -0.04
CA GLN A 122 8.99 -20.03 0.14
C GLN A 122 8.36 -18.67 0.48
N ALA A 123 7.05 -18.55 0.22
CA ALA A 123 6.28 -17.34 0.48
C ALA A 123 6.09 -17.06 1.98
N HIS A 124 6.37 -15.83 2.40
CA HIS A 124 6.06 -15.33 3.73
C HIS A 124 5.13 -14.12 3.65
N LYS A 125 4.23 -14.00 4.63
CA LYS A 125 3.19 -12.99 4.68
C LYS A 125 3.63 -11.76 5.47
N LYS A 126 3.54 -10.62 4.80
CA LYS A 126 3.57 -9.29 5.42
C LYS A 126 2.33 -8.48 5.01
N PRO A 127 2.00 -7.38 5.72
CA PRO A 127 1.05 -6.39 5.21
C PRO A 127 1.46 -5.98 3.80
N ARG A 128 0.56 -6.11 2.83
CA ARG A 128 0.89 -5.83 1.43
C ARG A 128 1.31 -4.37 1.31
N PHE A 129 2.36 -4.12 0.55
CA PHE A 129 2.65 -2.81 -0.02
C PHE A 129 2.56 -2.97 -1.52
N ALA A 130 1.92 -2.02 -2.19
CA ALA A 130 1.85 -1.97 -3.63
C ALA A 130 2.23 -0.58 -4.12
N TYR A 131 2.58 -0.44 -5.39
CA TYR A 131 2.58 0.83 -6.12
C TYR A 131 2.37 0.56 -7.61
N ARG A 132 2.14 1.62 -8.39
CA ARG A 132 2.09 1.55 -9.85
C ARG A 132 3.35 2.21 -10.41
N HIS A 133 4.15 1.46 -11.17
CA HIS A 133 5.41 1.96 -11.74
C HIS A 133 5.12 2.86 -12.94
N ARG A 134 5.75 4.04 -12.97
CA ARG A 134 5.58 5.03 -14.04
C ARG A 134 6.88 5.77 -14.29
N ALA A 135 7.50 5.59 -15.46
CA ALA A 135 8.72 6.28 -15.84
C ALA A 135 8.55 7.81 -15.83
N ALA A 136 7.36 8.30 -16.22
CA ALA A 136 7.00 9.72 -16.16
C ALA A 136 7.05 10.31 -14.74
N TRP A 137 7.06 9.47 -13.70
CA TRP A 137 7.11 9.85 -12.29
C TRP A 137 8.48 9.56 -11.65
N GLY A 138 9.50 9.28 -12.47
CA GLY A 138 10.77 8.76 -11.98
C GLY A 138 10.70 7.28 -11.57
N GLY A 139 9.78 6.51 -12.14
CA GLY A 139 9.65 5.06 -11.93
C GLY A 139 8.87 4.71 -10.67
N ILE A 140 9.55 4.81 -9.52
CA ILE A 140 8.97 4.59 -8.19
C ILE A 140 8.40 5.92 -7.69
N PRO A 141 7.12 5.99 -7.25
CA PRO A 141 6.55 7.23 -6.72
C PRO A 141 7.18 7.60 -5.37
N ASP A 142 7.15 8.89 -5.04
CA ASP A 142 7.52 9.38 -3.71
C ASP A 142 6.31 9.29 -2.77
N PHE A 143 6.33 8.34 -1.85
CA PHE A 143 5.20 8.06 -0.96
C PHE A 143 5.59 8.09 0.52
N HIS A 144 4.60 8.37 1.36
CA HIS A 144 4.62 8.19 2.80
C HIS A 144 3.60 7.12 3.19
N LEU A 145 4.03 6.16 4.00
CA LEU A 145 3.15 5.16 4.59
C LEU A 145 2.60 5.70 5.89
N SER A 146 1.28 5.93 5.90
CA SER A 146 0.55 6.43 7.06
C SER A 146 -0.41 5.38 7.62
N HIS A 147 -0.56 5.42 8.94
CA HIS A 147 -1.52 4.69 9.78
C HIS A 147 -1.42 3.15 9.84
N TRP A 148 -1.22 2.69 11.08
CA TRP A 148 -1.35 1.32 11.58
C TRP A 148 -1.84 1.40 13.05
N PRO A 149 -2.72 0.51 13.58
CA PRO A 149 -3.14 -0.81 13.08
C PRO A 149 -4.53 -0.87 12.44
N GLY A 150 -4.61 -1.61 11.32
CA GLY A 150 -5.87 -2.09 10.71
C GLY A 150 -5.98 -1.81 9.21
N SER A 151 -5.33 -0.77 8.69
CA SER A 151 -5.41 -0.38 7.28
C SER A 151 -4.22 0.50 6.87
N PRO A 152 -3.15 -0.06 6.27
CA PRO A 152 -2.05 0.75 5.77
C PRO A 152 -2.53 1.68 4.64
N SER A 153 -2.28 2.98 4.81
CA SER A 153 -2.57 4.03 3.84
C SER A 153 -1.29 4.52 3.18
N ILE A 154 -1.27 4.52 1.85
CA ILE A 154 -0.17 5.07 1.05
C ILE A 154 -0.58 6.47 0.64
N ARG A 155 0.13 7.49 1.16
CA ARG A 155 -0.06 8.89 0.76
C ARG A 155 1.06 9.29 -0.17
N LEU A 156 0.71 9.87 -1.30
CA LEU A 156 1.68 10.47 -2.21
C LEU A 156 2.18 11.77 -1.57
N THR A 157 3.49 12.04 -1.65
CA THR A 157 4.11 13.15 -0.92
C THR A 157 3.77 14.52 -1.49
N GLY A 158 4.05 15.58 -0.72
CA GLY A 158 3.82 16.98 -1.11
C GLY A 158 4.52 17.40 -2.42
N ALA A 159 5.69 16.82 -2.73
CA ALA A 159 6.39 17.05 -3.99
C ALA A 159 5.59 16.57 -5.21
N GLU A 160 4.78 15.52 -5.06
CA GLU A 160 3.76 15.15 -6.04
C GLU A 160 2.46 15.93 -5.87
N ALA A 161 2.14 16.44 -4.66
CA ALA A 161 0.94 17.24 -4.42
C ALA A 161 0.96 18.64 -5.05
N ASP A 162 2.14 19.18 -5.39
CA ASP A 162 2.30 20.42 -6.18
C ASP A 162 2.02 20.19 -7.68
N SER A 163 2.08 18.95 -8.14
CA SER A 163 1.63 18.49 -9.47
C SER A 163 0.79 17.21 -9.33
N PRO A 164 -0.33 17.26 -8.58
CA PRO A 164 -1.04 16.06 -8.18
C PRO A 164 -1.53 15.36 -9.44
N TYR A 165 -1.43 14.02 -9.47
CA TYR A 165 -1.80 13.23 -10.64
C TYR A 165 -3.29 13.40 -10.95
N ARG A 166 -3.55 14.40 -11.79
CA ARG A 166 -4.87 14.86 -12.16
C ARG A 166 -5.46 13.82 -13.09
N ILE A 167 -6.58 13.23 -12.68
CA ILE A 167 -7.30 12.21 -13.46
C ILE A 167 -8.45 12.80 -14.27
N ALA A 168 -8.89 14.02 -13.92
CA ALA A 168 -9.83 14.78 -14.72
C ALA A 168 -9.57 16.28 -14.57
N GLN A 169 -9.79 17.03 -15.64
CA GLN A 169 -9.69 18.47 -15.69
C GLN A 169 -10.90 19.05 -16.41
N ASP A 170 -11.40 20.19 -15.90
CA ASP A 170 -12.49 20.96 -16.51
C ASP A 170 -13.70 20.08 -16.92
N LEU A 171 -14.02 19.07 -16.09
CA LEU A 171 -15.03 18.06 -16.36
C LEU A 171 -16.43 18.58 -16.01
N GLN A 172 -17.29 18.61 -17.02
CA GLN A 172 -18.73 18.89 -16.91
C GLN A 172 -19.51 17.75 -17.58
N THR A 173 -20.58 17.30 -16.94
CA THR A 173 -21.24 16.01 -17.25
C THR A 173 -22.74 16.11 -17.50
N SER A 174 -23.30 17.33 -17.41
CA SER A 174 -24.69 17.67 -17.76
C SER A 174 -25.72 16.68 -17.23
N ASP A 175 -25.77 16.49 -15.90
CA ASP A 175 -26.71 15.60 -15.20
C ASP A 175 -26.54 14.09 -15.42
N ALA A 176 -25.60 13.64 -16.24
CA ALA A 176 -25.27 12.24 -16.39
C ALA A 176 -24.12 11.82 -15.46
N TRP A 177 -24.14 10.56 -15.03
CA TRP A 177 -22.99 9.95 -14.38
C TRP A 177 -21.97 9.53 -15.43
N VAL A 178 -20.76 10.06 -15.34
CA VAL A 178 -19.62 9.64 -16.16
C VAL A 178 -18.62 8.86 -15.32
N GLN A 179 -17.94 7.91 -15.95
CA GLN A 179 -16.87 7.17 -15.30
C GLN A 179 -15.58 7.99 -15.31
N VAL A 180 -14.87 8.00 -14.19
CA VAL A 180 -13.53 8.59 -14.04
C VAL A 180 -12.56 7.44 -13.78
N ASP A 181 -11.49 7.39 -14.56
CA ASP A 181 -10.48 6.34 -14.49
C ASP A 181 -9.24 6.82 -13.73
N ALA A 182 -8.98 6.21 -12.58
CA ALA A 182 -7.77 6.42 -11.78
C ALA A 182 -6.79 5.25 -11.85
N LEU A 183 -7.05 4.25 -12.71
CA LEU A 183 -6.13 3.15 -12.99
C LEU A 183 -4.72 3.64 -13.37
N PRO A 184 -4.52 4.77 -14.07
CA PRO A 184 -3.16 5.23 -14.34
C PRO A 184 -2.29 5.40 -13.08
N ILE A 185 -2.93 5.61 -11.91
CA ILE A 185 -2.27 5.94 -10.65
C ILE A 185 -2.41 4.89 -9.57
N LEU A 186 -3.61 4.33 -9.42
CA LEU A 186 -3.90 3.42 -8.33
C LEU A 186 -3.48 2.00 -8.69
N PRO A 187 -2.73 1.28 -7.84
CA PRO A 187 -2.48 -0.13 -8.08
C PRO A 187 -3.75 -0.97 -7.87
N ASP A 188 -3.79 -2.17 -8.44
CA ASP A 188 -4.95 -3.08 -8.33
C ASP A 188 -5.23 -3.54 -6.89
N ALA A 189 -4.23 -3.43 -6.01
CA ALA A 189 -4.36 -3.69 -4.58
C ALA A 189 -5.09 -2.57 -3.81
N ALA A 190 -5.27 -1.39 -4.41
CA ALA A 190 -6.04 -0.31 -3.82
C ALA A 190 -7.51 -0.73 -3.63
N ARG A 191 -8.09 -0.31 -2.51
CA ARG A 191 -9.51 -0.53 -2.17
C ARG A 191 -10.23 0.79 -1.94
N MET A 192 -9.54 1.74 -1.33
CA MET A 192 -10.01 3.11 -1.16
C MET A 192 -9.02 4.07 -1.80
N ALA A 193 -9.49 5.17 -2.38
CA ALA A 193 -8.68 6.27 -2.85
C ALA A 193 -8.98 7.53 -2.03
N TRP A 194 -7.94 8.28 -1.71
CA TRP A 194 -8.04 9.64 -1.19
C TRP A 194 -8.05 10.58 -2.39
N VAL A 195 -9.22 11.11 -2.72
CA VAL A 195 -9.49 11.93 -3.90
C VAL A 195 -9.61 13.39 -3.47
N GLY A 196 -8.81 14.27 -4.06
CA GLY A 196 -9.00 15.71 -3.94
C GLY A 196 -9.77 16.25 -5.14
N VAL A 197 -10.63 17.23 -4.90
CA VAL A 197 -11.42 17.89 -5.97
C VAL A 197 -11.35 19.40 -5.86
N GLN A 198 -11.14 20.07 -6.98
CA GLN A 198 -11.38 21.50 -7.13
C GLN A 198 -12.59 21.70 -8.03
N ILE A 199 -13.48 22.59 -7.63
CA ILE A 199 -14.71 22.90 -8.34
C ILE A 199 -14.71 24.36 -8.79
N ASP A 200 -15.41 24.61 -9.88
CA ASP A 200 -15.67 25.91 -10.45
C ASP A 200 -17.16 25.95 -10.87
N ASN A 201 -17.77 27.12 -10.81
CA ASN A 201 -19.21 27.28 -11.01
C ASN A 201 -19.56 28.33 -12.06
N SER A 202 -18.58 29.07 -12.60
CA SER A 202 -18.80 30.07 -13.65
C SER A 202 -20.00 31.02 -13.39
N GLY A 203 -20.33 31.29 -12.12
CA GLY A 203 -21.42 32.17 -11.72
C GLY A 203 -22.83 31.57 -11.76
N SER A 204 -22.99 30.25 -11.91
CA SER A 204 -24.28 29.56 -11.92
C SER A 204 -24.39 28.51 -10.81
N ALA A 205 -25.57 28.39 -10.21
CA ALA A 205 -25.80 27.40 -9.14
C ALA A 205 -25.65 25.97 -9.67
N GLY A 206 -25.10 25.09 -8.84
CA GLY A 206 -24.86 23.70 -9.21
C GLY A 206 -24.16 22.92 -8.13
N THR A 207 -24.14 21.60 -8.28
CA THR A 207 -23.47 20.69 -7.36
C THR A 207 -22.69 19.64 -8.14
N CYS A 208 -21.50 19.33 -7.64
CA CYS A 208 -20.63 18.30 -8.17
C CYS A 208 -20.66 17.10 -7.22
N TYR A 209 -20.80 15.90 -7.76
CA TYR A 209 -20.99 14.66 -7.01
C TYR A 209 -20.00 13.59 -7.44
N LEU A 210 -19.56 12.78 -6.48
CA LEU A 210 -18.80 11.55 -6.73
C LEU A 210 -19.56 10.33 -6.19
N ARG A 211 -19.39 9.17 -6.83
CA ARG A 211 -19.87 7.89 -6.31
C ARG A 211 -18.92 6.75 -6.70
N THR A 212 -18.97 5.65 -5.95
CA THR A 212 -18.09 4.50 -6.16
C THR A 212 -18.59 3.61 -7.30
N MET A 213 -19.88 3.30 -7.36
CA MET A 213 -20.43 2.28 -8.29
C MET A 213 -21.55 2.85 -9.16
N ALA A 214 -21.69 2.31 -10.37
CA ALA A 214 -22.74 2.70 -11.31
C ALA A 214 -24.16 2.46 -10.74
N SER A 215 -24.31 1.44 -9.88
CA SER A 215 -25.57 1.05 -9.25
C SER A 215 -26.01 1.97 -8.10
N GLN A 216 -25.13 2.83 -7.58
CA GLN A 216 -25.50 3.77 -6.52
C GLN A 216 -26.33 4.91 -7.09
N SER A 217 -27.62 4.95 -6.80
CA SER A 217 -28.53 6.00 -7.31
C SER A 217 -28.19 7.41 -6.80
N VAL A 218 -27.54 7.51 -5.62
CA VAL A 218 -27.16 8.76 -4.98
C VAL A 218 -25.63 8.86 -4.90
N GLY A 219 -25.12 10.07 -5.12
CA GLY A 219 -23.70 10.38 -4.96
C GLY A 219 -23.43 11.25 -3.74
N ILE A 220 -22.16 11.28 -3.33
CA ILE A 220 -21.65 12.16 -2.29
C ILE A 220 -21.49 13.56 -2.91
N PRO A 221 -22.14 14.61 -2.37
CA PRO A 221 -21.90 15.97 -2.82
C PRO A 221 -20.49 16.38 -2.38
N VAL A 222 -19.61 16.64 -3.35
CA VAL A 222 -18.22 17.01 -3.07
C VAL A 222 -17.96 18.51 -3.16
N GLY A 223 -19.00 19.24 -3.54
CA GLY A 223 -19.04 20.68 -3.63
C GLY A 223 -20.40 21.15 -4.11
N ALA A 224 -20.96 22.12 -3.39
CA ALA A 224 -22.13 22.87 -3.82
C ALA A 224 -21.72 24.34 -3.89
N THR A 225 -22.13 25.01 -4.95
CA THR A 225 -21.78 26.42 -5.13
C THR A 225 -23.05 27.25 -5.19
N THR A 226 -23.12 28.29 -4.37
CA THR A 226 -24.00 29.43 -4.59
C THR A 226 -23.32 30.38 -5.58
N PRO A 227 -24.05 31.22 -6.34
CA PRO A 227 -23.47 32.08 -7.37
C PRO A 227 -22.52 33.13 -6.77
N LEU A 228 -21.27 32.75 -6.65
CA LEU A 228 -20.11 33.54 -6.25
C LEU A 228 -19.02 33.00 -7.15
N ASN A 229 -18.46 33.80 -8.07
CA ASN A 229 -17.39 33.37 -8.98
C ASN A 229 -16.11 33.01 -8.18
N VAL A 230 -16.10 31.84 -7.53
CA VAL A 230 -15.09 31.43 -6.55
C VAL A 230 -14.66 30.00 -6.84
N THR A 231 -13.35 29.80 -6.98
CA THR A 231 -12.76 28.46 -6.97
C THR A 231 -12.62 28.01 -5.52
N TYR A 232 -13.28 26.91 -5.14
CA TYR A 232 -13.16 26.40 -3.78
C TYR A 232 -11.82 25.66 -3.61
N PRO A 233 -11.09 25.90 -2.50
CA PRO A 233 -9.91 25.12 -2.18
C PRO A 233 -10.29 23.65 -2.07
N GLY A 234 -9.38 22.77 -2.49
CA GLY A 234 -9.73 21.39 -2.76
C GLY A 234 -10.30 20.66 -1.55
N SER A 235 -11.45 19.99 -1.71
CA SER A 235 -12.01 19.12 -0.69
C SER A 235 -11.46 17.69 -0.88
N MET A 236 -11.11 17.02 0.22
CA MET A 236 -10.58 15.65 0.21
C MET A 236 -11.68 14.66 0.59
N TRP A 237 -11.81 13.62 -0.21
CA TRP A 237 -12.83 12.58 -0.09
C TRP A 237 -12.18 11.21 -0.10
N LYS A 238 -12.66 10.32 0.75
CA LYS A 238 -12.25 8.93 0.74
C LYS A 238 -13.33 8.11 0.03
N LEU A 239 -12.99 7.54 -1.11
CA LEU A 239 -13.93 6.82 -1.96
C LEU A 239 -13.44 5.40 -2.16
N ARG A 240 -14.36 4.43 -2.09
CA ARG A 240 -14.05 3.09 -2.58
C ARG A 240 -13.79 3.19 -4.08
N VAL A 241 -12.82 2.41 -4.55
CA VAL A 241 -12.51 2.26 -5.97
C VAL A 241 -12.69 0.81 -6.37
N THR A 242 -13.12 0.58 -7.61
CA THR A 242 -13.17 -0.78 -8.16
C THR A 242 -11.75 -1.35 -8.31
N SER A 243 -11.62 -2.67 -8.51
CA SER A 243 -10.32 -3.30 -8.81
C SER A 243 -9.63 -2.72 -10.05
N THR A 244 -10.40 -2.10 -10.93
CA THR A 244 -9.92 -1.37 -12.10
C THR A 244 -9.65 0.11 -11.83
N GLY A 245 -9.60 0.57 -10.58
CA GLY A 245 -9.28 1.97 -10.23
C GLY A 245 -10.33 2.99 -10.68
N LYS A 246 -11.60 2.60 -10.87
CA LYS A 246 -12.66 3.46 -11.39
C LYS A 246 -13.66 3.90 -10.32
N PHE A 247 -14.20 5.10 -10.52
CA PHE A 247 -15.35 5.67 -9.82
C PHE A 247 -16.16 6.55 -10.79
N PHE A 248 -17.21 7.23 -10.32
CA PHE A 248 -18.08 8.04 -11.18
C PHE A 248 -18.22 9.48 -10.66
N ALA A 249 -18.35 10.41 -11.60
CA ALA A 249 -18.59 11.83 -11.34
C ALA A 249 -19.88 12.28 -12.01
N ARG A 250 -20.56 13.25 -11.41
CA ARG A 250 -21.72 13.94 -11.99
C ARG A 250 -21.69 15.41 -11.58
N THR A 251 -22.19 16.27 -12.45
CA THR A 251 -22.35 17.70 -12.23
C THR A 251 -23.79 18.08 -12.55
N THR A 252 -24.37 18.97 -11.76
CA THR A 252 -25.70 19.55 -11.98
C THR A 252 -25.57 21.06 -12.14
N GLY A 253 -26.46 21.66 -12.94
CA GLY A 253 -26.45 23.10 -13.21
C GLY A 253 -25.12 23.59 -13.79
N GLY A 254 -24.62 24.71 -13.28
CA GLY A 254 -23.36 25.33 -13.72
C GLY A 254 -22.08 24.78 -13.10
N CYS A 255 -22.15 23.76 -12.24
CA CYS A 255 -20.95 23.22 -11.59
C CYS A 255 -20.07 22.46 -12.59
N ARG A 256 -18.76 22.64 -12.47
CA ARG A 256 -17.75 21.84 -13.17
C ARG A 256 -16.62 21.45 -12.21
N PHE A 257 -16.07 20.26 -12.41
CA PHE A 257 -14.82 19.89 -11.75
C PHE A 257 -13.66 20.57 -12.46
N LYS A 258 -13.04 21.57 -11.83
CA LYS A 258 -11.82 22.18 -12.37
C LYS A 258 -10.67 21.18 -12.36
N SER A 259 -10.56 20.39 -11.30
CA SER A 259 -9.65 19.25 -11.26
C SER A 259 -10.14 18.15 -10.32
N ILE A 260 -9.79 16.90 -10.63
CA ILE A 260 -9.89 15.73 -9.76
C ILE A 260 -8.51 15.09 -9.71
N TYR A 261 -8.02 14.78 -8.51
CA TYR A 261 -6.68 14.23 -8.31
C TYR A 261 -6.63 13.17 -7.20
N ILE A 262 -5.64 12.28 -7.26
CA ILE A 262 -5.39 11.25 -6.26
C ILE A 262 -4.28 11.72 -5.32
N LEU A 263 -4.56 11.67 -4.02
CA LEU A 263 -3.63 12.03 -2.93
C LEU A 263 -3.02 10.81 -2.23
N GLY A 264 -3.62 9.64 -2.45
CA GLY A 264 -3.22 8.38 -1.83
C GLY A 264 -4.29 7.31 -1.94
N TYR A 265 -4.04 6.15 -1.33
CA TYR A 265 -4.97 5.03 -1.30
C TYR A 265 -4.76 4.13 -0.09
N ASP A 266 -5.79 3.36 0.24
CA ASP A 266 -5.73 2.30 1.23
C ASP A 266 -5.86 0.95 0.53
N MET A 267 -5.18 -0.06 1.08
CA MET A 267 -5.20 -1.42 0.55
C MET A 267 -6.31 -2.29 1.16
N THR A 268 -7.09 -1.72 2.07
CA THR A 268 -8.21 -2.36 2.78
C THR A 268 -9.40 -1.40 2.83
N GLU A 269 -10.59 -1.96 2.97
CA GLU A 269 -11.79 -1.18 3.27
C GLU A 269 -11.94 -1.05 4.79
N PRO A 270 -12.43 0.09 5.31
CA PRO A 270 -12.77 0.20 6.73
C PRO A 270 -13.83 -0.87 7.08
N SER A 271 -13.60 -1.58 8.19
CA SER A 271 -14.55 -2.53 8.78
C SER A 271 -15.77 -1.84 9.37
#